data_AF-A0A7Y1Z158-F1
#
_entry.id   AF-A0A7Y1Z158-F1
#
_cell.length_a   1.000
_cell.length_b   1.000
_cell.length_c   1.000
_cell.angle_alpha   90.00
_cell.angle_beta   90.00
_cell.angle_gamma   90.00
#
_symmetry.space_group_name_H-M   'P 1'
#
loop_
_entity.id
_entity.type
_entity.pdbx_description
1 polymer ?
#
loop_
_entity_poly.entity_id
_entity_poly.type
_entity_poly.pdbx_seq_one_letter_code
_entity_poly.pdbx_strand_id
1 'polypeptide(L)'
;MADVKKVVLAYSGGLDTSIILKWLQTTYGCEVVTFTADLGQGEELEPARKKAEMLGIREIYIEDLREDFVRDYVFPMFRANAVYEGLYLLGTSIARPLIAKRQIEIAHETGADAVCHGATGKGNDQVRFELA
;
A
#
# COMPACT_ATOMS: atom_id res chain seq x y z
N MET A 1 25.21 -6.44 3.84
CA MET A 1 23.76 -6.29 4.05
C MET A 1 23.15 -7.66 3.91
N ALA A 2 22.13 -7.99 4.70
CA ALA A 2 21.38 -9.24 4.48
C ALA A 2 20.73 -9.19 3.10
N ASP A 3 20.73 -10.30 2.37
CA ASP A 3 20.01 -10.41 1.10
C ASP A 3 18.51 -10.35 1.36
N VAL A 4 17.81 -9.44 0.67
CA VAL A 4 16.35 -9.31 0.75
C VAL A 4 15.72 -10.49 0.04
N LYS A 5 14.95 -11.32 0.75
CA LYS A 5 14.40 -12.57 0.19
C LYS A 5 12.98 -12.40 -0.33
N LYS A 6 12.14 -11.68 0.41
CA LYS A 6 10.72 -11.50 0.09
C LYS A 6 10.24 -10.10 0.48
N VAL A 7 9.54 -9.44 -0.44
CA VAL A 7 9.07 -8.06 -0.31
C VAL A 7 7.56 -7.99 -0.46
N VAL A 8 6.87 -7.28 0.44
CA VAL A 8 5.48 -6.86 0.21
C VAL A 8 5.46 -5.48 -0.42
N LEU A 9 4.97 -5.38 -1.66
CA LEU A 9 4.81 -4.14 -2.41
C LEU A 9 3.37 -3.62 -2.29
N ALA A 10 3.20 -2.40 -1.77
CA ALA A 10 1.97 -1.65 -1.91
C ALA A 10 1.78 -1.30 -3.40
N TYR A 11 0.85 -2.00 -4.05
CA TYR A 11 0.73 -2.09 -5.50
C TYR A 11 -0.60 -1.49 -5.97
N SER A 12 -0.53 -0.44 -6.78
CA SER A 12 -1.72 0.25 -7.30
C SER A 12 -2.19 -0.22 -8.67
N GLY A 13 -1.42 -1.08 -9.37
CA GLY A 13 -1.68 -1.39 -10.79
C GLY A 13 -1.22 -0.29 -11.77
N GLY A 14 -0.77 0.86 -11.26
CA GLY A 14 -0.24 1.96 -12.05
C GLY A 14 1.06 1.62 -12.79
N LEU A 15 1.55 2.55 -13.61
CA LEU A 15 2.81 2.38 -14.34
C LEU A 15 3.99 2.24 -13.37
N ASP A 16 4.11 3.17 -12.42
CA ASP A 16 5.25 3.25 -11.51
C ASP A 16 5.39 1.98 -10.65
N THR A 17 4.29 1.55 -10.00
CA THR A 17 4.29 0.35 -9.16
C THR A 17 4.50 -0.93 -9.97
N SER A 18 4.12 -0.97 -11.25
CA SER A 18 4.46 -2.08 -12.16
C SER A 18 5.94 -2.12 -12.52
N ILE A 19 6.57 -0.97 -12.73
CA ILE A 19 8.01 -0.89 -13.00
C ILE A 19 8.78 -1.28 -11.72
N ILE A 20 8.37 -0.78 -10.56
CA ILE A 20 8.96 -1.14 -9.25
C ILE A 20 8.89 -2.65 -9.02
N LEU A 21 7.72 -3.26 -9.25
CA LEU A 21 7.54 -4.71 -9.15
C LEU A 21 8.58 -5.45 -9.99
N LYS A 22 8.73 -5.06 -11.27
CA LYS A 22 9.71 -5.71 -12.15
C LYS A 22 11.14 -5.46 -11.70
N TRP A 23 11.42 -4.25 -11.23
CA TRP A 23 12.73 -3.85 -10.74
C TRP A 23 13.14 -4.61 -9.48
N LEU A 24 12.22 -4.87 -8.55
CA LEU A 24 12.46 -5.72 -7.37
C LEU A 24 12.85 -7.15 -7.79
N GLN A 25 12.12 -7.72 -8.74
CA GLN A 25 12.42 -9.05 -9.28
C GLN A 25 13.82 -9.10 -9.95
N THR A 26 14.19 -8.09 -10.75
CA THR A 26 15.45 -8.13 -11.51
C THR A 26 16.66 -7.70 -10.70
N THR A 27 16.50 -6.78 -9.76
CA THR A 27 17.61 -6.15 -9.03
C THR A 27 17.94 -6.90 -7.75
N TYR A 28 16.90 -7.35 -7.03
CA TYR A 28 17.08 -8.10 -5.79
C TYR A 28 16.91 -9.61 -5.99
N GLY A 29 16.32 -10.07 -7.10
CA GLY A 29 16.04 -11.50 -7.28
C GLY A 29 15.08 -12.08 -6.24
N CYS A 30 14.35 -11.21 -5.54
CA CYS A 30 13.50 -11.56 -4.40
C CYS A 30 12.09 -11.97 -4.84
N GLU A 31 11.40 -12.69 -3.96
CA GLU A 31 9.97 -12.93 -4.10
C GLU A 31 9.20 -11.64 -3.83
N VAL A 32 8.19 -11.35 -4.66
CA VAL A 32 7.35 -10.16 -4.49
C VAL A 32 5.92 -10.60 -4.20
N VAL A 33 5.37 -10.09 -3.12
CA VAL A 33 3.95 -10.13 -2.76
C VAL A 33 3.35 -8.78 -3.12
N THR A 34 2.21 -8.74 -3.80
CA THR A 34 1.50 -7.49 -4.06
C THR A 34 0.33 -7.30 -3.11
N PHE A 35 0.16 -6.08 -2.62
CA PHE A 35 -0.95 -5.68 -1.77
C PHE A 35 -1.65 -4.44 -2.32
N THR A 36 -2.96 -4.55 -2.54
CA THR A 36 -3.85 -3.48 -2.97
C THR A 36 -4.98 -3.30 -1.95
N ALA A 37 -5.15 -2.09 -1.44
CA ALA A 37 -6.23 -1.75 -0.50
C ALA A 37 -7.40 -1.07 -1.23
N ASP A 38 -8.59 -1.65 -1.16
CA ASP A 38 -9.85 -0.99 -1.50
C ASP A 38 -10.32 -0.14 -0.31
N LEU A 39 -10.31 1.17 -0.53
CA LEU A 39 -10.80 2.21 0.37
C LEU A 39 -11.93 3.02 -0.29
N GLY A 40 -12.53 2.48 -1.36
CA GLY A 40 -13.60 3.12 -2.13
C GLY A 40 -13.16 3.75 -3.44
N GLN A 41 -12.01 3.35 -4.01
CA GLN A 41 -11.52 3.86 -5.29
C GLN A 41 -12.36 3.39 -6.50
N GLY A 42 -13.16 2.32 -6.35
CA GLY A 42 -14.07 1.83 -7.38
C GLY A 42 -13.43 0.84 -8.37
N GLU A 43 -13.75 0.96 -9.66
CA GLU A 43 -13.39 -0.02 -10.72
C GLU A 43 -11.87 -0.14 -10.99
N GLU A 44 -11.03 0.68 -10.37
CA GLU A 44 -9.57 0.70 -10.58
C GLU A 44 -8.83 -0.53 -10.04
N LEU A 45 -9.48 -1.39 -9.24
CA LEU A 45 -8.85 -2.49 -8.53
C LEU A 45 -8.70 -3.78 -9.37
N GLU A 46 -9.69 -4.07 -10.23
CA GLU A 46 -9.70 -5.27 -11.07
C GLU A 46 -8.51 -5.36 -12.04
N PRO A 47 -8.07 -4.27 -12.71
CA PRO A 47 -6.87 -4.28 -13.53
C PRO A 47 -5.59 -4.62 -12.76
N ALA A 48 -5.52 -4.28 -11.47
CA ALA A 48 -4.32 -4.50 -10.65
C ALA A 48 -4.03 -6.01 -10.49
N ARG A 49 -5.05 -6.84 -10.24
CA ARG A 49 -4.90 -8.30 -10.15
C ARG A 49 -4.30 -8.87 -11.43
N LYS A 50 -4.97 -8.63 -12.56
CA LYS A 50 -4.57 -9.15 -13.87
C LYS A 50 -3.16 -8.73 -14.24
N LYS A 51 -2.79 -7.48 -13.95
CA LYS A 51 -1.46 -6.95 -14.25
C LYS A 51 -0.38 -7.56 -13.36
N ALA A 52 -0.66 -7.81 -12.07
CA ALA A 52 0.27 -8.52 -11.19
C ALA A 52 0.46 -9.99 -11.63
N GLU A 53 -0.61 -10.69 -12.01
CA GLU A 53 -0.56 -12.05 -12.57
C GLU A 53 0.29 -12.11 -13.84
N MET A 54 0.08 -11.17 -14.77
CA MET A 54 0.88 -11.03 -15.99
C MET A 54 2.37 -10.80 -15.72
N LEU A 55 2.71 -10.17 -14.59
CA LEU A 55 4.08 -9.93 -14.15
C LEU A 55 4.66 -11.08 -13.32
N GLY A 56 3.95 -12.22 -13.23
CA GLY A 56 4.42 -13.45 -12.61
C GLY A 56 4.30 -13.50 -11.09
N ILE A 57 3.47 -12.65 -10.49
CA ILE A 57 3.23 -12.67 -9.05
C ILE A 57 2.32 -13.84 -8.66
N ARG A 58 2.70 -14.55 -7.59
CA ARG A 58 1.94 -15.69 -7.05
C ARG A 58 1.03 -15.29 -5.90
N GLU A 59 1.49 -14.38 -5.04
CA GLU A 59 0.76 -13.92 -3.86
C GLU A 59 0.24 -12.49 -4.10
N ILE A 60 -1.08 -12.39 -4.35
CA ILE A 60 -1.76 -11.14 -4.70
C ILE A 60 -2.90 -10.89 -3.73
N TYR A 61 -2.70 -9.91 -2.84
CA TYR A 61 -3.67 -9.45 -1.87
C TYR A 61 -4.43 -8.26 -2.44
N ILE A 62 -5.75 -8.39 -2.55
CA ILE A 62 -6.66 -7.28 -2.83
C ILE A 62 -7.71 -7.33 -1.74
N GLU A 63 -7.70 -6.34 -0.86
CA GLU A 63 -8.49 -6.37 0.37
C GLU A 63 -9.45 -5.20 0.45
N ASP A 64 -10.70 -5.52 0.79
CA ASP A 64 -11.72 -4.54 1.13
C ASP A 64 -11.51 -4.04 2.56
N LEU A 65 -10.99 -2.83 2.68
CA LEU A 65 -10.72 -2.16 3.95
C LEU A 65 -11.67 -0.97 4.16
N ARG A 66 -12.76 -0.86 3.40
CA ARG A 66 -13.68 0.29 3.45
C ARG A 66 -14.34 0.44 4.82
N GLU A 67 -14.83 -0.66 5.37
CA GLU A 67 -15.48 -0.65 6.69
C GLU A 67 -14.49 -0.28 7.79
N ASP A 68 -13.30 -0.90 7.80
CA ASP A 68 -12.25 -0.61 8.77
C ASP A 68 -11.75 0.83 8.65
N PHE A 69 -11.62 1.33 7.43
CA PHE A 69 -11.26 2.73 7.16
C PHE A 69 -12.25 3.71 7.77
N VAL A 70 -13.55 3.49 7.52
CA VAL A 70 -14.58 4.39 8.04
C VAL A 70 -14.66 4.30 9.57
N ARG A 71 -14.76 3.07 10.09
CA ARG A 71 -14.98 2.80 11.51
C ARG A 71 -13.81 3.24 12.39
N ASP A 72 -12.59 2.90 12.00
CA ASP A 72 -11.41 3.01 12.87
C ASP A 72 -10.50 4.21 12.54
N TYR A 73 -10.71 4.88 11.40
CA TYR A 73 -9.89 6.03 10.99
C TYR A 73 -10.73 7.29 10.73
N VAL A 74 -11.73 7.21 9.84
CA VAL A 74 -12.55 8.38 9.48
C VAL A 74 -13.39 8.86 10.66
N PHE A 75 -14.18 7.98 11.30
CA PHE A 75 -15.02 8.39 12.42
C PHE A 75 -14.22 8.95 13.60
N PRO A 76 -13.11 8.35 14.06
CA PRO A 76 -12.26 8.95 15.08
C PRO A 76 -11.72 10.33 14.70
N MET A 77 -11.29 10.53 13.45
CA MET A 77 -10.85 11.83 12.95
C MET A 77 -11.99 12.88 12.99
N PHE A 78 -13.20 12.49 12.61
CA PHE A 78 -14.37 13.36 12.63
C PHE A 78 -14.84 13.74 14.04
N ARG A 79 -14.65 12.86 15.05
CA ARG A 79 -14.94 13.21 16.46
C ARG A 79 -14.11 14.40 16.95
N ALA A 80 -12.92 14.61 16.37
CA ALA A 80 -12.05 15.75 16.68
C ALA A 80 -12.37 17.00 15.86
N ASN A 81 -13.32 16.94 14.92
CA ASN A 81 -13.52 17.95 13.88
C ASN A 81 -12.20 18.32 13.20
N ALA A 82 -11.38 17.32 12.87
CA ALA A 82 -10.03 17.54 12.38
C ALA A 82 -10.06 18.26 11.02
N VAL A 83 -9.49 19.45 10.98
CA VAL A 83 -9.32 20.25 9.76
C VAL A 83 -7.91 20.80 9.76
N TYR A 84 -7.16 20.47 8.70
CA TYR A 84 -5.81 20.99 8.51
C TYR A 84 -5.86 22.36 7.84
N GLU A 85 -5.18 23.34 8.45
CA GLU A 85 -5.09 24.73 7.96
C GLU A 85 -6.45 25.36 7.64
N GLY A 86 -7.50 24.96 8.39
CA GLY A 86 -8.85 25.51 8.27
C GLY A 86 -9.63 25.10 7.00
N LEU A 87 -9.08 24.24 6.14
CA LEU A 87 -9.74 23.83 4.89
C LEU A 87 -9.68 22.33 4.61
N TYR A 88 -8.54 21.68 4.84
CA TYR A 88 -8.32 20.32 4.34
C TYR A 88 -8.78 19.24 5.33
N LEU A 89 -9.69 18.36 4.87
CA LEU A 89 -10.25 17.26 5.66
C LEU A 89 -9.40 15.98 5.67
N LEU A 90 -8.09 16.11 5.45
CA LEU A 90 -7.11 15.04 5.72
C LEU A 90 -7.31 13.70 4.98
N GLY A 91 -8.13 13.64 3.93
CA GLY A 91 -8.52 12.37 3.28
C GLY A 91 -7.35 11.49 2.84
N THR A 92 -6.28 12.06 2.28
CA THR A 92 -5.06 11.31 1.94
C THR A 92 -4.29 10.92 3.20
N SER A 93 -4.13 11.85 4.13
CA SER A 93 -3.35 11.64 5.36
C SER A 93 -3.92 10.50 6.20
N ILE A 94 -5.24 10.40 6.33
CA ILE A 94 -5.91 9.46 7.23
C ILE A 94 -5.99 8.04 6.64
N ALA A 95 -5.94 7.90 5.31
CA ALA A 95 -5.95 6.60 4.64
C ALA A 95 -4.60 5.87 4.72
N ARG A 96 -3.47 6.59 4.68
CA ARG A 96 -2.14 5.99 4.56
C ARG A 96 -1.74 5.09 5.74
N PRO A 97 -2.01 5.44 7.01
CA PRO A 97 -1.70 4.57 8.14
C PRO A 97 -2.39 3.21 8.08
N LEU A 98 -3.63 3.15 7.59
CA LEU A 98 -4.35 1.88 7.39
C LEU A 98 -3.64 0.99 6.36
N ILE A 99 -3.26 1.57 5.22
CA ILE A 99 -2.55 0.84 4.16
C ILE A 99 -1.19 0.33 4.68
N ALA A 100 -0.42 1.18 5.35
CA ALA A 100 0.89 0.81 5.90
C ALA A 100 0.75 -0.29 6.96
N LYS A 101 -0.19 -0.15 7.91
CA LYS A 101 -0.48 -1.16 8.92
C LYS A 101 -0.80 -2.50 8.27
N ARG A 102 -1.73 -2.54 7.32
CA ARG A 102 -2.13 -3.80 6.68
C ARG A 102 -1.00 -4.40 5.85
N GLN A 103 -0.17 -3.58 5.20
CA GLN A 103 1.02 -4.03 4.49
C GLN A 103 2.01 -4.75 5.43
N ILE A 104 2.21 -4.22 6.64
CA ILE A 104 3.08 -4.82 7.65
C ILE A 104 2.49 -6.13 8.19
N GLU A 105 1.18 -6.20 8.41
CA GLU A 105 0.51 -7.45 8.79
C GLU A 105 0.70 -8.54 7.71
N ILE A 106 0.52 -8.22 6.43
CA ILE A 106 0.79 -9.13 5.32
C ILE A 106 2.27 -9.54 5.28
N ALA A 107 3.19 -8.61 5.57
CA ALA A 107 4.61 -8.93 5.64
C ALA A 107 4.90 -9.98 6.72
N HIS A 108 4.27 -9.84 7.90
CA HIS A 108 4.37 -10.83 8.96
C HIS A 108 3.71 -12.18 8.59
N GLU A 109 2.52 -12.16 7.98
CA GLU A 109 1.79 -13.36 7.54
C GLU A 109 2.59 -14.17 6.50
N THR A 110 3.24 -13.46 5.57
CA THR A 110 3.95 -14.08 4.44
C THR A 110 5.43 -14.36 4.73
N GLY A 111 5.93 -13.94 5.90
CA GLY A 111 7.33 -14.05 6.28
C GLY A 111 8.27 -13.15 5.49
N ALA A 112 7.78 -12.03 4.95
CA ALA A 112 8.57 -11.08 4.20
C ALA A 112 9.53 -10.30 5.13
N ASP A 113 10.76 -10.11 4.67
CA ASP A 113 11.83 -9.42 5.38
C ASP A 113 11.98 -7.95 4.97
N ALA A 114 11.16 -7.49 4.01
CA ALA A 114 11.09 -6.10 3.59
C ALA A 114 9.69 -5.69 3.08
N VAL A 115 9.45 -4.38 3.06
CA VAL A 115 8.27 -3.75 2.46
C VAL A 115 8.69 -2.67 1.46
N CYS A 116 7.82 -2.37 0.50
CA CYS A 116 8.09 -1.38 -0.55
C CYS A 116 6.83 -0.60 -0.92
N HIS A 117 6.97 0.67 -1.29
CA HIS A 117 5.88 1.51 -1.79
C HIS A 117 6.33 2.35 -2.99
N GLY A 118 5.36 2.75 -3.82
CA GLY A 118 5.58 3.63 -4.97
C GLY A 118 5.42 5.13 -4.70
N ALA A 119 5.40 5.58 -3.44
CA ALA A 119 5.30 7.01 -3.14
C ALA A 119 6.50 7.79 -3.69
N THR A 120 6.27 9.04 -4.11
CA THR A 120 7.33 9.88 -4.69
C THR A 120 8.37 10.26 -3.63
N GLY A 121 9.65 10.28 -4.01
CA GLY A 121 10.77 10.60 -3.10
C GLY A 121 10.81 12.04 -2.58
N LYS A 122 9.83 12.88 -2.92
CA LYS A 122 9.71 14.28 -2.49
C LYS A 122 8.30 14.63 -1.99
N GLY A 123 7.43 13.63 -1.86
CA GLY A 123 6.05 13.81 -1.40
C GLY A 123 5.90 13.50 0.09
N ASN A 124 4.69 13.77 0.61
CA ASN A 124 4.35 13.47 2.00
C ASN A 124 4.03 11.98 2.22
N ASP A 125 3.62 11.26 1.18
CA ASP A 125 3.17 9.87 1.32
C ASP A 125 4.29 8.91 1.74
N GLN A 126 5.54 9.14 1.33
CA GLN A 126 6.69 8.33 1.79
C GLN A 126 6.81 8.40 3.33
N VAL A 127 6.69 9.60 3.90
CA VAL A 127 6.75 9.81 5.35
C VAL A 127 5.57 9.12 6.05
N ARG A 128 4.38 9.16 5.45
CA ARG A 128 3.18 8.52 6.00
C ARG A 128 3.26 7.00 5.99
N PHE A 129 3.91 6.40 4.99
CA PHE A 129 4.12 4.96 4.93
C PHE A 129 5.23 4.51 5.89
N GLU A 130 6.36 5.22 5.91
CA GLU A 130 7.57 4.78 6.63
C GLU A 130 7.48 4.96 8.15
N LEU A 131 6.58 5.80 8.66
CA LEU A 131 6.39 6.03 10.10
C LEU A 131 5.26 5.19 10.74
N ALA A 132 4.35 4.64 9.93
CA ALA A 132 3.07 4.10 10.39
C ALA A 132 3.15 2.63 10.82
#